data_AF-A0A090SWC3-F1
#
_entry.id   AF-A0A090SWC3-F1
#
_cell.length_a   1.000
_cell.length_b   1.000
_cell.length_c   1.000
_cell.angle_alpha   90.00
_cell.angle_beta   90.00
_cell.angle_gamma   90.00
#
_symmetry.space_group_name_H-M   'P 1'
#
loop_
_entity.id
_entity.type
_entity.pdbx_description
1 polymer ?
#
loop_
_entity_poly.entity_id
_entity_poly.type
_entity_poly.pdbx_seq_one_letter_code
_entity_poly.pdbx_strand_id
1 'polypeptide(L)'
;MTHSAAMASEILTGKTILEAMNTDLVCDAINVAMREIFLQFAYGRTQSAFSEGGLEIGAALEDLGKTQRSQVGTSYATRAKGPRYMEVAEGYVTRLALDADSEIIGYEYLNLGKMMAEINKGVAPDEAMSLAKGSYGRFDEAVTFVNPRQD
;
A
#
# COMPACT_ATOMS: atom_id res chain seq x y z
N MET A 1 -9.67 -5.70 -1.22
CA MET A 1 -8.35 -5.63 -1.90
C MET A 1 -7.41 -4.56 -1.32
N THR A 2 -7.83 -3.32 -1.01
CA THR A 2 -6.89 -2.26 -0.58
C THR A 2 -6.28 -2.47 0.81
N HIS A 3 -7.07 -2.87 1.82
CA HIS A 3 -6.51 -3.29 3.11
C HIS A 3 -5.79 -4.64 3.04
N SER A 4 -6.09 -5.49 2.04
CA SER A 4 -5.38 -6.74 1.81
C SER A 4 -3.88 -6.49 1.55
N ALA A 5 -3.52 -5.38 0.91
CA ALA A 5 -2.12 -5.00 0.69
C ALA A 5 -1.41 -4.57 1.99
N ALA A 6 -2.10 -3.80 2.85
CA ALA A 6 -1.60 -3.44 4.18
C ALA A 6 -1.40 -4.70 5.06
N MET A 7 -2.43 -5.55 5.10
CA MET A 7 -2.41 -6.84 5.81
C MET A 7 -1.30 -7.78 5.27
N ALA A 8 -1.11 -7.82 3.95
CA ALA A 8 -0.01 -8.58 3.33
C ALA A 8 1.36 -8.06 3.74
N SER A 9 1.54 -6.74 3.80
CA SER A 9 2.80 -6.13 4.22
C SER A 9 3.16 -6.50 5.68
N GLU A 10 2.17 -6.62 6.54
CA GLU A 10 2.37 -7.03 7.94
C GLU A 10 2.63 -8.53 8.08
N ILE A 11 1.77 -9.36 7.49
CA ILE A 11 1.74 -10.79 7.80
C ILE A 11 2.78 -11.57 7.00
N LEU A 12 3.10 -11.19 5.76
CA LEU A 12 3.97 -12.01 4.90
C LEU A 12 5.46 -11.84 5.20
N THR A 13 5.85 -10.74 5.82
CA THR A 13 7.26 -10.40 6.02
C THR A 13 7.97 -11.43 6.91
N GLY A 14 9.02 -12.07 6.37
CA GLY A 14 9.81 -13.07 7.09
C GLY A 14 9.21 -14.47 7.12
N LYS A 15 8.04 -14.70 6.49
CA LYS A 15 7.46 -16.03 6.30
C LYS A 15 8.03 -16.72 5.07
N THR A 16 8.10 -18.05 5.12
CA THR A 16 8.30 -18.90 3.95
C THR A 16 7.04 -18.92 3.08
N ILE A 17 7.18 -19.38 1.82
CA ILE A 17 6.03 -19.53 0.90
C ILE A 17 4.95 -20.44 1.51
N LEU A 18 5.35 -21.54 2.17
CA LEU A 18 4.40 -22.47 2.80
C LEU A 18 3.65 -21.84 3.98
N GLU A 19 4.32 -21.00 4.77
CA GLU A 19 3.68 -20.28 5.87
C GLU A 19 2.77 -19.16 5.37
N ALA A 20 3.15 -18.47 4.29
CA ALA A 20 2.31 -17.50 3.60
C ALA A 20 1.04 -18.17 3.03
N MET A 21 1.16 -19.40 2.52
CA MET A 21 0.05 -20.24 2.07
C MET A 21 -0.91 -20.72 3.18
N ASN A 22 -0.64 -20.37 4.43
CA ASN A 22 -1.51 -20.66 5.56
C ASN A 22 -2.08 -19.39 6.22
N THR A 23 -2.09 -18.27 5.48
CA THR A 23 -2.68 -16.99 5.92
C THR A 23 -4.00 -16.74 5.20
N ASP A 24 -4.85 -15.86 5.76
CA ASP A 24 -6.15 -15.51 5.14
C ASP A 24 -6.00 -14.85 3.74
N LEU A 25 -4.80 -14.37 3.41
CA LEU A 25 -4.47 -13.80 2.09
C LEU A 25 -4.52 -14.84 0.97
N VAL A 26 -4.49 -16.13 1.31
CA VAL A 26 -4.56 -17.24 0.36
C VAL A 26 -5.89 -17.28 -0.35
N CYS A 27 -6.98 -16.93 0.33
CA CYS A 27 -8.30 -16.83 -0.30
C CYS A 27 -8.34 -15.73 -1.37
N ASP A 28 -7.78 -14.56 -1.07
CA ASP A 28 -7.63 -13.46 -2.04
C ASP A 28 -6.70 -13.86 -3.19
N ALA A 29 -5.56 -14.50 -2.89
CA ALA A 29 -4.57 -14.93 -3.88
C ALA A 29 -5.11 -16.03 -4.81
N ILE A 30 -5.85 -17.01 -4.29
CA ILE A 30 -6.49 -18.07 -5.09
C ILE A 30 -7.55 -17.48 -6.02
N ASN A 31 -8.37 -16.56 -5.52
CA ASN A 31 -9.39 -15.90 -6.34
C ASN A 31 -8.76 -15.12 -7.51
N VAL A 32 -7.66 -14.40 -7.26
CA VAL A 32 -6.91 -13.70 -8.30
C VAL A 32 -6.26 -14.71 -9.25
N ALA A 33 -5.57 -15.73 -8.75
CA ALA A 33 -4.92 -16.75 -9.57
C ALA A 33 -5.91 -17.47 -10.49
N MET A 34 -7.07 -17.87 -9.97
CA MET A 34 -8.13 -18.51 -10.75
C MET A 34 -8.69 -17.58 -11.83
N ARG A 35 -8.86 -16.29 -11.51
CA ARG A 35 -9.28 -15.27 -12.49
C ARG A 35 -8.23 -15.08 -13.58
N GLU A 36 -6.94 -14.97 -13.23
CA GLU A 36 -5.86 -14.80 -14.20
C GLU A 36 -5.70 -16.05 -15.09
N ILE A 37 -5.77 -17.26 -14.52
CA ILE A 37 -5.80 -18.53 -15.28
C ILE A 37 -6.96 -18.53 -16.28
N PHE A 38 -8.15 -18.12 -15.84
CA PHE A 38 -9.31 -18.01 -16.71
C PHE A 38 -9.11 -16.99 -17.84
N LEU A 39 -8.54 -15.81 -17.54
CA LEU A 39 -8.23 -14.78 -18.54
C LEU A 39 -7.15 -15.26 -19.54
N GLN A 40 -6.17 -16.05 -19.10
CA GLN A 40 -5.21 -16.68 -20.00
C GLN A 40 -5.87 -17.67 -20.96
N PHE A 41 -6.79 -18.51 -20.47
CA PHE A 41 -7.55 -19.42 -21.33
C PHE A 41 -8.51 -18.68 -22.29
N ALA A 42 -9.13 -17.59 -21.83
CA ALA A 42 -10.09 -16.83 -22.62
C ALA A 42 -9.45 -15.90 -23.66
N TYR A 43 -8.30 -15.29 -23.35
CA TYR A 43 -7.70 -14.21 -24.15
C TYR A 43 -6.27 -14.49 -24.66
N GLY A 44 -5.65 -15.60 -24.27
CA GLY A 44 -4.42 -16.11 -24.89
C GLY A 44 -3.18 -15.22 -24.73
N ARG A 45 -2.95 -14.59 -23.56
CA ARG A 45 -1.74 -13.79 -23.28
C ARG A 45 -1.09 -14.11 -21.94
N THR A 46 0.24 -14.03 -21.88
CA THR A 46 1.09 -14.21 -20.69
C THR A 46 1.64 -12.86 -20.20
N GLN A 47 1.77 -12.66 -18.88
CA GLN A 47 2.04 -11.34 -18.29
C GLN A 47 3.53 -10.93 -18.36
N SER A 48 4.47 -11.73 -17.86
CA SER A 48 5.90 -11.36 -17.73
C SER A 48 6.67 -12.45 -16.97
N ALA A 49 6.37 -13.72 -17.25
CA ALA A 49 6.71 -14.90 -16.46
C ALA A 49 8.21 -15.28 -16.30
N PHE A 50 9.20 -14.42 -16.58
CA PHE A 50 10.61 -14.84 -16.66
C PHE A 50 11.67 -13.80 -16.23
N SER A 51 11.53 -13.13 -15.08
CA SER A 51 12.73 -12.51 -14.46
C SER A 51 13.51 -13.56 -13.67
N GLU A 52 14.60 -14.03 -14.26
CA GLU A 52 15.55 -14.95 -13.64
C GLU A 52 16.36 -14.19 -12.57
N GLY A 53 16.01 -14.38 -11.29
CA GLY A 53 16.67 -13.73 -10.14
C GLY A 53 15.75 -12.95 -9.20
N GLY A 54 14.48 -12.76 -9.55
CA GLY A 54 13.57 -11.90 -8.78
C GLY A 54 13.91 -10.40 -8.90
N LEU A 55 13.08 -9.53 -8.35
CA LEU A 55 13.37 -8.10 -8.29
C LEU A 55 14.44 -7.84 -7.20
N GLU A 56 15.43 -7.00 -7.50
CA GLU A 56 16.45 -6.63 -6.52
C GLU A 56 15.84 -5.91 -5.30
N ILE A 57 16.49 -6.05 -4.13
CA ILE A 57 16.07 -5.39 -2.89
C ILE A 57 16.19 -3.87 -3.09
N GLY A 58 15.04 -3.18 -3.09
CA GLY A 58 14.95 -1.74 -3.33
C GLY A 58 14.46 -1.35 -4.73
N ALA A 59 14.36 -2.30 -5.66
CA ALA A 59 13.85 -2.06 -7.02
C ALA A 59 12.42 -1.51 -7.01
N ALA A 60 11.56 -1.99 -6.10
CA ALA A 60 10.20 -1.44 -5.94
C ALA A 60 10.20 0.04 -5.53
N LEU A 61 11.23 0.50 -4.82
CA LEU A 61 11.38 1.89 -4.36
C LEU A 61 11.87 2.82 -5.47
N GLU A 62 12.68 2.28 -6.41
CA GLU A 62 13.14 3.00 -7.61
C GLU A 62 12.11 2.96 -8.76
N ASP A 63 11.44 1.83 -9.00
CA ASP A 63 10.47 1.64 -10.10
C ASP A 63 9.22 2.51 -9.96
N LEU A 64 8.75 2.70 -8.73
CA LEU A 64 7.67 3.65 -8.44
C LEU A 64 8.14 5.11 -8.58
N GLY A 65 9.45 5.36 -8.58
CA GLY A 65 10.02 6.70 -8.56
C GLY A 65 9.51 7.58 -7.41
N LYS A 66 10.03 8.80 -7.30
CA LYS A 66 9.51 9.76 -6.30
C LYS A 66 8.14 10.35 -6.68
N THR A 67 7.75 10.23 -7.95
CA THR A 67 6.61 10.96 -8.54
C THR A 67 5.59 10.06 -9.22
N GLN A 68 5.87 8.76 -9.39
CA GLN A 68 4.89 7.83 -9.94
C GLN A 68 4.17 7.13 -8.79
N ARG A 69 2.94 6.69 -9.04
CA ARG A 69 2.09 5.99 -8.08
C ARG A 69 1.52 4.78 -8.79
N SER A 70 1.66 3.61 -8.19
CA SER A 70 1.02 2.41 -8.72
C SER A 70 -0.48 2.51 -8.50
N GLN A 71 -1.29 2.08 -9.47
CA GLN A 71 -2.72 1.91 -9.27
C GLN A 71 -3.06 0.65 -8.44
N VAL A 72 -2.08 -0.25 -8.21
CA VAL A 72 -2.27 -1.54 -7.52
C VAL A 72 -1.04 -1.87 -6.66
N GLY A 73 -1.22 -2.17 -5.37
CA GLY A 73 -0.13 -2.67 -4.51
C GLY A 73 0.86 -1.60 -4.03
N THR A 74 0.35 -0.53 -3.44
CA THR A 74 1.09 0.64 -2.94
C THR A 74 1.56 0.49 -1.49
N SER A 75 1.77 -0.73 -0.99
CA SER A 75 2.29 -0.95 0.36
C SER A 75 3.35 -2.03 0.31
N TYR A 76 4.46 -1.83 1.02
CA TYR A 76 5.56 -2.78 1.08
C TYR A 76 6.03 -2.96 2.52
N ALA A 77 6.84 -3.98 2.76
CA ALA A 77 7.41 -4.21 4.07
C ALA A 77 8.79 -4.85 3.94
N THR A 78 9.64 -4.58 4.93
CA THR A 78 10.93 -5.26 5.07
C THR A 78 11.13 -5.65 6.53
N ARG A 79 11.97 -6.65 6.80
CA ARG A 79 12.31 -7.01 8.19
C ARG A 79 13.00 -5.87 8.96
N ALA A 80 13.73 -5.01 8.26
CA ALA A 80 14.50 -3.94 8.88
C ALA A 80 13.64 -2.71 9.22
N LYS A 81 12.62 -2.41 8.41
CA LYS A 81 11.81 -1.20 8.54
C LYS A 81 10.37 -1.47 8.98
N GLY A 82 9.90 -2.71 8.85
CA GLY A 82 8.50 -3.05 9.05
C GLY A 82 7.61 -2.62 7.87
N PRO A 83 6.28 -2.66 8.06
CA PRO A 83 5.30 -2.32 7.03
C PRO A 83 5.22 -0.82 6.73
N ARG A 84 4.95 -0.49 5.47
CA ARG A 84 4.90 0.87 4.92
C ARG A 84 3.71 1.00 3.98
N TYR A 85 2.67 1.70 4.43
CA TYR A 85 1.52 2.01 3.58
C TYR A 85 1.81 3.29 2.80
N MET A 86 1.78 3.23 1.47
CA MET A 86 2.06 4.40 0.63
C MET A 86 0.77 5.05 0.14
N GLU A 87 -0.17 4.24 -0.33
CA GLU A 87 -1.47 4.70 -0.82
C GLU A 87 -2.52 3.64 -0.51
N VAL A 88 -3.69 4.09 -0.09
CA VAL A 88 -4.85 3.25 0.25
C VAL A 88 -6.09 3.78 -0.48
N ALA A 89 -7.23 3.12 -0.33
CA ALA A 89 -8.47 3.54 -1.01
C ALA A 89 -8.82 5.00 -0.70
N GLU A 90 -8.57 5.43 0.53
CA GLU A 90 -8.86 6.78 1.00
C GLU A 90 -7.95 7.84 0.38
N GLY A 91 -6.72 7.47 -0.01
CA GLY A 91 -5.76 8.35 -0.67
C GLY A 91 -4.31 8.10 -0.30
N TYR A 92 -3.48 9.10 -0.59
CA TYR A 92 -2.04 9.10 -0.36
C TYR A 92 -1.74 9.10 1.14
N VAL A 93 -1.07 8.08 1.66
CA VAL A 93 -0.71 8.02 3.08
C VAL A 93 0.46 8.95 3.37
N THR A 94 0.26 9.89 4.28
CA THR A 94 1.26 10.89 4.69
C THR A 94 2.03 10.45 5.93
N ARG A 95 1.37 9.79 6.88
CA ARG A 95 1.96 9.33 8.15
C ARG A 95 1.33 8.04 8.62
N LEU A 96 2.15 7.17 9.20
CA LEU A 96 1.71 6.00 9.96
C LEU A 96 1.75 6.33 11.45
N ALA A 97 0.71 5.94 12.17
CA ALA A 97 0.59 6.07 13.61
C ALA A 97 1.01 4.76 14.28
N LEU A 98 2.03 4.83 15.14
CA LEU A 98 2.54 3.68 15.88
C LEU A 98 2.24 3.83 17.37
N ASP A 99 1.92 2.71 18.01
CA ASP A 99 1.79 2.62 19.47
C ASP A 99 3.14 2.42 20.17
N ALA A 100 3.10 2.15 21.48
CA ALA A 100 4.28 1.93 22.31
C ALA A 100 5.07 0.66 21.92
N ASP A 101 4.40 -0.32 21.31
CA ASP A 101 5.00 -1.59 20.86
C ASP A 101 5.47 -1.52 19.39
N SER A 102 5.41 -0.32 18.79
CA SER A 102 5.73 -0.06 17.38
C SER A 102 4.80 -0.76 16.38
N GLU A 103 3.58 -1.10 16.80
CA GLU A 103 2.54 -1.63 15.92
C GLU A 103 1.81 -0.48 15.22
N ILE A 104 1.44 -0.67 13.95
CA ILE A 104 0.67 0.35 13.23
C ILE A 104 -0.78 0.29 13.72
N ILE A 105 -1.24 1.37 14.34
CA ILE A 105 -2.59 1.48 14.90
C ILE A 105 -3.50 2.41 14.07
N GLY A 106 -2.93 3.15 13.13
CA GLY A 106 -3.66 4.07 12.25
C GLY A 106 -2.77 4.73 11.20
N TYR A 107 -3.38 5.58 10.37
CA TYR A 107 -2.64 6.35 9.36
C TYR A 107 -3.37 7.66 9.00
N GLU A 108 -2.61 8.67 8.57
CA GLU A 108 -3.10 9.90 7.96
C GLU A 108 -2.97 9.77 6.44
N TYR A 109 -3.99 10.24 5.72
CA TYR A 109 -4.01 10.24 4.27
C TYR A 109 -4.47 11.58 3.70
N LEU A 110 -4.10 11.83 2.45
CA LEU A 110 -4.54 12.94 1.62
C LEU A 110 -5.33 12.41 0.42
N ASN A 111 -6.60 12.78 0.33
CA ASN A 111 -7.43 12.41 -0.80
C ASN A 111 -7.21 13.38 -1.96
N LEU A 112 -6.40 12.97 -2.94
CA LEU A 112 -6.06 13.81 -4.08
C LEU A 112 -7.27 14.16 -4.96
N GLY A 113 -8.27 13.29 -5.05
CA GLY A 113 -9.50 13.58 -5.79
C GLY A 113 -10.30 14.73 -5.17
N LYS A 114 -10.49 14.69 -3.85
CA LYS A 114 -11.14 15.77 -3.09
C LYS A 114 -10.34 17.07 -3.18
N MET A 115 -9.02 16.99 -3.01
CA MET A 115 -8.13 18.16 -3.12
C MET A 115 -8.27 18.85 -4.48
N MET A 116 -8.17 18.08 -5.57
CA MET A 116 -8.29 18.65 -6.92
C MET A 116 -9.70 19.18 -7.20
N ALA A 117 -10.74 18.56 -6.66
CA ALA A 117 -12.11 19.06 -6.78
C ALA A 117 -12.29 20.43 -6.11
N GLU A 118 -11.70 20.65 -4.93
CA GLU A 118 -11.74 21.95 -4.24
C GLU A 118 -10.89 23.00 -4.95
N ILE A 119 -9.70 22.64 -5.44
CA ILE A 119 -8.87 23.53 -6.25
C ILE A 119 -9.62 24.00 -7.50
N ASN A 120 -10.33 23.09 -8.19
CA ASN A 120 -11.12 23.42 -9.37
C ASN A 120 -12.29 24.37 -9.07
N LYS A 121 -12.74 24.45 -7.81
CA LYS A 121 -13.75 25.43 -7.35
C LYS A 121 -13.14 26.78 -6.97
N GLY A 122 -11.83 26.93 -7.08
CA GLY A 122 -11.10 28.16 -6.76
C GLY A 122 -10.61 28.25 -5.31
N VAL A 123 -10.67 27.17 -4.53
CA VAL A 123 -10.09 27.12 -3.18
C VAL A 123 -8.57 27.12 -3.29
N ALA A 124 -7.88 27.86 -2.41
CA ALA A 124 -6.43 27.89 -2.39
C ALA A 124 -5.85 26.48 -2.12
N PRO A 125 -4.73 26.08 -2.75
CA PRO A 125 -4.18 24.73 -2.62
C PRO A 125 -3.94 24.26 -1.18
N ASP A 126 -3.49 25.15 -0.30
CA ASP A 126 -3.23 24.82 1.11
C ASP A 126 -4.52 24.49 1.88
N GLU A 127 -5.58 25.26 1.62
CA GLU A 127 -6.90 25.05 2.22
C GLU A 127 -7.56 23.78 1.66
N ALA A 128 -7.46 23.58 0.34
CA ALA A 128 -7.93 22.36 -0.32
C ALA A 128 -7.22 21.11 0.20
N MET A 129 -5.91 21.20 0.46
CA MET A 129 -5.15 20.10 1.08
C MET A 129 -5.66 19.80 2.48
N SER A 130 -5.89 20.83 3.31
CA SER A 130 -6.41 20.65 4.67
C SER A 130 -7.80 20.00 4.68
N LEU A 131 -8.68 20.38 3.76
CA LEU A 131 -10.03 19.81 3.62
C LEU A 131 -10.01 18.36 3.08
N ALA A 132 -8.96 17.99 2.36
CA ALA A 132 -8.80 16.68 1.76
C ALA A 132 -8.01 15.69 2.63
N LYS A 133 -7.45 16.14 3.76
CA LYS A 133 -6.79 15.27 4.74
C LYS A 133 -7.80 14.52 5.59
N GLY A 134 -7.44 13.30 5.97
CA GLY A 134 -8.18 12.51 6.94
C GLY A 134 -7.26 11.53 7.65
N SER A 135 -7.75 10.95 8.74
CA SER A 135 -7.08 9.89 9.47
C SER A 135 -7.98 8.64 9.56
N TYR A 136 -7.37 7.50 9.79
CA TYR A 136 -8.05 6.22 9.99
C TYR A 136 -7.41 5.45 11.14
N GLY A 137 -8.20 4.63 11.83
CA GLY A 137 -7.77 3.85 12.99
C GLY A 137 -7.61 4.71 14.26
N ARG A 138 -6.76 4.25 15.18
CA ARG A 138 -6.46 4.93 16.44
C ARG A 138 -5.33 5.95 16.27
N PHE A 139 -5.42 6.77 15.23
CA PHE A 139 -4.35 7.69 14.83
C PHE A 139 -3.98 8.68 15.95
N ASP A 140 -4.96 9.17 16.70
CA ASP A 140 -4.76 10.13 17.79
C ASP A 140 -4.15 9.51 19.05
N GLU A 141 -4.11 8.17 19.15
CA GLU A 141 -3.51 7.43 20.27
C GLU A 141 -2.02 7.11 20.01
N ALA A 142 -1.46 7.56 18.89
CA ALA A 142 -0.10 7.24 18.49
C ALA A 142 0.94 7.86 19.41
N VAL A 143 1.94 7.06 19.78
CA VAL A 143 3.13 7.51 20.52
C VAL A 143 4.16 8.07 19.54
N THR A 144 4.25 7.49 18.33
CA THR A 144 5.21 7.89 17.30
C THR A 144 4.56 7.92 15.92
N PHE A 145 5.02 8.84 15.07
CA PHE A 145 4.62 8.90 13.66
C PHE A 145 5.81 8.61 12.75
N VAL A 146 5.55 7.85 11.68
CA VAL A 146 6.56 7.46 10.69
C VAL A 146 6.11 7.94 9.32
N ASN A 147 7.01 8.58 8.56
CA ASN A 147 6.76 8.87 7.16
C ASN A 147 7.08 7.62 6.32
N PRO A 148 6.08 7.02 5.64
CA PRO A 148 6.28 5.74 4.97
C PRO A 148 7.30 5.78 3.80
N ARG A 149 7.71 6.98 3.37
CA ARG A 149 8.63 7.20 2.23
C ARG A 149 10.03 7.65 2.62
N GLN A 150 10.26 8.01 3.88
CA GLN A 150 11.53 8.58 4.35
C GLN A 150 12.15 7.73 5.45
N ASP A 151 11.31 7.18 6.34
CA ASP A 151 11.73 6.58 7.61
C ASP A 151 11.68 5.04 7.56
#